data_AF-A0A4Q7NB85-F1
#
_entry.id   AF-A0A4Q7NB85-F1
#
_cell.length_a   1.000
_cell.length_b   1.000
_cell.length_c   1.000
_cell.angle_alpha   90.00
_cell.angle_beta   90.00
_cell.angle_gamma   90.00
#
_symmetry.space_group_name_H-M   'P 1'
#
loop_
_entity.id
_entity.type
_entity.pdbx_description
1 polymer ?
#
loop_
_entity_poly.entity_id
_entity_poly.type
_entity_poly.pdbx_seq_one_letter_code
_entity_poly.pdbx_strand_id
1 'polypeptide(L)'
;MKTKAAIAWKAGAPLTIEEVDLEGPRAGEVLIEVKATGICHTDYYTLSGADPEGLFPAILGHEGAGIVVDAGPGVSTLKKGDHVIPLYTPECRQCKFCLSRK
;
A
#
# COMPACT_ATOMS: atom_id res chain seq x y z
N MET A 1 0.94 -10.27 12.45
CA MET A 1 1.03 -9.35 13.60
C MET A 1 -0.25 -8.54 13.69
N LYS A 2 -0.71 -8.25 14.91
CA LYS A 2 -1.84 -7.35 15.13
C LYS A 2 -1.42 -5.90 14.84
N THR A 3 -2.18 -5.19 14.01
CA THR A 3 -1.93 -3.78 13.69
C THR A 3 -3.24 -3.03 13.50
N LYS A 4 -3.22 -1.71 13.67
CA LYS A 4 -4.39 -0.86 13.44
C LYS A 4 -4.44 -0.43 11.97
N ALA A 5 -5.64 -0.43 11.39
CA ALA A 5 -5.89 0.07 10.04
C ALA A 5 -7.22 0.82 9.98
N ALA A 6 -7.34 1.75 9.02
CA ALA A 6 -8.61 2.36 8.66
C ALA A 6 -9.28 1.55 7.55
N ILE A 7 -10.44 0.97 7.82
CA ILE A 7 -11.14 0.05 6.90
C ILE A 7 -12.36 0.74 6.31
N ALA A 8 -12.47 0.67 4.98
CA ALA A 8 -13.68 0.99 4.24
C ALA A 8 -14.48 -0.30 4.03
N TRP A 9 -15.55 -0.50 4.82
CA TRP A 9 -16.39 -1.70 4.71
C TRP A 9 -17.31 -1.70 3.49
N LYS A 10 -17.78 -0.52 3.09
CA LYS A 10 -18.65 -0.30 1.93
C LYS A 10 -18.53 1.14 1.45
N ALA A 11 -18.87 1.35 0.17
CA ALA A 11 -18.94 2.68 -0.42
C ALA A 11 -19.84 3.65 0.40
N GLY A 12 -19.42 4.91 0.49
CA GLY A 12 -20.14 6.00 1.14
C GLY A 12 -20.21 5.92 2.67
N ALA A 13 -19.68 4.86 3.30
CA ALA A 13 -19.61 4.75 4.76
C ALA A 13 -18.33 5.41 5.31
N PRO A 14 -18.35 5.95 6.55
CA PRO A 14 -17.13 6.37 7.22
C PRO A 14 -16.14 5.21 7.40
N LEU A 15 -14.84 5.54 7.40
CA LEU A 15 -13.80 4.58 7.76
C LEU A 15 -13.91 4.21 9.25
N THR A 16 -13.71 2.93 9.57
CA THR A 16 -13.58 2.45 10.95
C THR A 16 -12.12 2.12 11.27
N ILE A 17 -11.68 2.42 12.49
CA ILE A 17 -10.34 2.06 12.96
C ILE A 17 -10.43 0.70 13.63
N GLU A 18 -9.76 -0.30 13.06
CA GLU A 18 -9.86 -1.68 13.50
C GLU A 18 -8.48 -2.34 13.64
N GLU A 19 -8.45 -3.42 14.40
CA GLU A 19 -7.26 -4.26 14.51
C GLU A 19 -7.34 -5.39 13.48
N VAL A 20 -6.29 -5.55 12.68
CA VAL A 20 -6.17 -6.57 11.63
C VAL A 20 -4.99 -7.49 11.88
N ASP A 21 -5.09 -8.72 11.41
CA ASP A 21 -3.97 -9.66 11.36
C ASP A 21 -3.20 -9.48 10.04
N LEU A 22 -2.01 -8.88 10.13
CA LEU A 22 -1.12 -8.71 8.99
C LEU A 22 -0.08 -9.82 8.93
N GLU A 23 -0.08 -10.63 7.87
CA GLU A 23 0.96 -11.63 7.63
C GLU A 23 2.35 -10.99 7.38
N GLY A 24 3.41 -11.77 7.57
CA GLY A 24 4.76 -11.35 7.16
C GLY A 24 4.91 -11.33 5.63
N PRO A 25 5.96 -10.68 5.09
CA PRO A 25 6.14 -10.56 3.65
C PRO A 25 6.46 -11.92 3.02
N ARG A 26 5.81 -12.21 1.89
CA ARG A 26 6.09 -13.41 1.06
C ARG A 26 7.26 -13.15 0.12
N ALA A 27 7.60 -14.16 -0.69
CA ALA A 27 8.69 -14.03 -1.66
C ALA A 27 8.47 -12.83 -2.61
N GLY A 28 9.47 -11.95 -2.71
CA GLY A 28 9.40 -10.71 -3.49
C GLY A 28 8.65 -9.54 -2.84
N GLU A 29 8.13 -9.69 -1.63
CA GLU A 29 7.40 -8.64 -0.91
C GLU A 29 8.28 -7.98 0.18
N VAL A 30 7.91 -6.76 0.56
CA VAL A 30 8.51 -6.04 1.70
C VAL A 30 7.43 -5.60 2.67
N LEU A 31 7.72 -5.69 3.96
CA LEU A 31 6.85 -5.20 5.02
C LEU A 31 7.35 -3.83 5.48
N ILE A 32 6.46 -2.85 5.45
CA ILE A 32 6.78 -1.45 5.74
C ILE A 32 5.96 -1.00 6.95
N GLU A 33 6.63 -0.40 7.93
CA GLU A 33 5.95 0.38 8.97
C GLU A 33 5.72 1.80 8.43
N VAL A 34 4.47 2.11 8.11
CA VAL A 34 4.06 3.45 7.64
C VAL A 34 4.21 4.45 8.79
N LYS A 35 5.05 5.47 8.59
CA LYS A 35 5.32 6.51 9.59
C LYS A 35 4.45 7.74 9.41
N ALA A 36 4.10 8.06 8.16
CA ALA A 36 3.19 9.13 7.80
C ALA A 36 2.45 8.79 6.50
N THR A 37 1.21 9.24 6.37
CA THR A 37 0.39 9.11 5.16
C THR A 37 -0.42 10.38 4.93
N GLY A 38 -0.59 10.77 3.67
CA GLY A 38 -1.53 11.79 3.21
C GLY A 38 -2.89 11.19 2.87
N ILE A 39 -3.88 12.06 2.67
CA ILE A 39 -5.18 11.71 2.07
C ILE A 39 -5.25 12.38 0.72
N CYS A 40 -5.39 11.59 -0.32
CA CYS A 40 -5.58 12.05 -1.68
C CYS A 40 -7.07 12.13 -2.01
N HIS A 41 -7.43 12.95 -2.99
CA HIS A 41 -8.77 12.94 -3.55
C HIS A 41 -9.14 11.57 -4.16
N THR A 42 -8.17 10.81 -4.66
CA THR A 42 -8.42 9.45 -5.19
C THR A 42 -8.92 8.50 -4.09
N ASP A 43 -8.41 8.61 -2.86
CA ASP A 43 -8.91 7.79 -1.74
C ASP A 43 -10.38 8.12 -1.45
N TYR A 44 -10.74 9.41 -1.47
CA TYR A 44 -12.12 9.86 -1.32
C TYR A 44 -13.01 9.43 -2.50
N TYR A 45 -12.52 9.53 -3.73
CA TYR A 45 -13.26 9.14 -4.92
C TYR A 45 -13.64 7.67 -4.87
N THR A 46 -12.69 6.79 -4.54
CA THR A 46 -12.97 5.36 -4.33
C THR A 46 -13.91 5.16 -3.15
N LEU A 47 -13.64 5.75 -1.98
CA LEU A 47 -14.50 5.63 -0.79
C LEU A 47 -15.95 6.07 -1.04
N SER A 48 -16.16 7.09 -1.87
CA SER A 48 -17.49 7.63 -2.19
C SER A 48 -18.36 6.64 -2.98
N GLY A 49 -17.77 5.62 -3.62
CA GLY A 49 -18.45 4.72 -4.54
C GLY A 49 -18.64 5.28 -5.95
N ALA A 50 -18.10 6.46 -6.24
CA ALA A 50 -18.14 7.02 -7.59
C ALA A 50 -17.08 6.42 -8.53
N ASP A 51 -16.09 5.73 -7.97
CA ASP A 51 -15.12 4.91 -8.70
C ASP A 51 -15.76 3.58 -9.14
N PRO A 52 -15.94 3.34 -10.45
CA PRO A 52 -16.54 2.09 -10.93
C PRO A 52 -15.69 0.85 -10.63
N GLU A 53 -14.38 1.04 -10.37
CA GLU A 53 -13.44 -0.04 -10.04
C GLU A 53 -13.26 -0.23 -8.52
N GLY A 54 -13.97 0.56 -7.70
CA GLY A 54 -13.88 0.50 -6.25
C GLY A 54 -14.35 -0.83 -5.68
N LEU A 55 -13.47 -1.53 -4.97
CA LEU A 55 -13.77 -2.80 -4.31
C LEU A 55 -13.80 -2.63 -2.79
N PHE A 56 -14.73 -3.34 -2.12
CA PHE A 56 -14.92 -3.30 -0.67
C PHE A 56 -15.11 -4.73 -0.12
N PRO A 57 -14.62 -5.04 1.10
CA PRO A 57 -13.90 -4.15 2.02
C PRO A 57 -12.48 -3.84 1.55
N ALA A 58 -11.98 -2.64 1.89
CA ALA A 58 -10.64 -2.19 1.51
C ALA A 58 -9.95 -1.38 2.61
N ILE A 59 -8.62 -1.49 2.67
CA ILE A 59 -7.75 -0.51 3.34
C ILE A 59 -7.21 0.40 2.23
N LEU A 60 -7.67 1.65 2.20
CA LEU A 60 -7.28 2.65 1.21
C LEU A 60 -5.94 3.31 1.57
N GLY A 61 -5.52 4.33 0.81
CA GLY A 61 -4.29 5.07 1.02
C GLY A 61 -3.17 4.62 0.09
N HIS A 62 -2.53 5.58 -0.57
CA HIS A 62 -1.45 5.34 -1.53
C HIS A 62 -0.34 6.40 -1.50
N GLU A 63 -0.41 7.35 -0.56
CA GLU A 63 0.56 8.44 -0.40
C GLU A 63 1.18 8.36 1.00
N GLY A 64 2.30 7.66 1.15
CA GLY A 64 2.94 7.50 2.45
C GLY A 64 4.45 7.33 2.41
N ALA A 65 5.07 7.44 3.58
CA ALA A 65 6.47 7.15 3.79
C ALA A 65 6.65 6.30 5.04
N GLY A 66 7.64 5.41 5.02
CA GLY A 66 7.83 4.44 6.09
C GLY A 66 9.23 3.86 6.15
N ILE A 67 9.37 2.86 7.00
CA ILE A 67 10.62 2.14 7.21
C ILE A 67 10.38 0.66 6.93
N VAL A 68 11.26 0.02 6.18
CA VAL A 68 11.23 -1.43 5.97
C VAL A 68 11.48 -2.12 7.31
N VAL A 69 10.54 -2.97 7.74
CA VAL A 69 10.69 -3.76 8.99
C VAL A 69 11.07 -5.21 8.72
N ASP A 70 10.72 -5.73 7.55
CA ASP A 70 11.10 -7.07 7.09
C ASP A 70 11.05 -7.17 5.56
N ALA A 71 11.79 -8.12 4.99
CA ALA A 71 11.84 -8.37 3.55
C ALA A 71 11.74 -9.88 3.29
N GLY A 72 10.84 -10.26 2.38
CA GLY A 72 10.61 -11.66 2.05
C GLY A 72 11.72 -12.26 1.18
N PRO A 73 11.72 -13.60 0.99
CA PRO A 73 12.73 -14.28 0.19
C PRO A 73 12.87 -13.68 -1.22
N GLY A 74 14.12 -13.56 -1.69
CA GLY A 74 14.43 -13.05 -3.03
C GLY A 74 14.50 -11.53 -3.16
N VAL A 75 14.10 -10.77 -2.13
CA VAL A 75 14.34 -9.32 -2.10
C VAL A 75 15.82 -9.06 -1.77
N SER A 76 16.52 -8.42 -2.70
CA SER A 76 17.95 -8.08 -2.57
C SER A 76 18.24 -6.57 -2.59
N THR A 77 17.23 -5.77 -2.94
CA THR A 77 17.36 -4.32 -3.16
C THR A 77 16.97 -3.49 -1.94
N LEU A 78 16.34 -4.10 -0.94
CA LEU A 78 15.86 -3.45 0.28
C LEU A 78 16.18 -4.33 1.49
N LYS A 79 16.43 -3.71 2.63
CA LYS A 79 16.65 -4.39 3.92
C LYS A 79 15.97 -3.64 5.06
N LYS A 80 15.81 -4.33 6.18
CA LYS A 80 15.29 -3.75 7.43
C LYS A 80 16.03 -2.45 7.78
N GLY A 81 15.28 -1.40 8.09
CA GLY A 81 15.78 -0.07 8.45
C GLY A 81 15.86 0.92 7.28
N ASP A 82 15.70 0.48 6.03
CA ASP A 82 15.67 1.39 4.89
C ASP A 82 14.43 2.29 4.93
N HIS A 83 14.60 3.59 4.67
CA HIS A 83 13.51 4.54 4.53
C HIS A 83 12.96 4.46 3.10
N VAL A 84 11.65 4.31 2.97
CA VAL A 84 11.00 4.04 1.68
C VAL A 84 9.71 4.85 1.50
N ILE A 85 9.37 5.09 0.24
CA ILE A 85 8.08 5.62 -0.20
C ILE A 85 7.43 4.52 -1.07
N PRO A 86 6.29 3.93 -0.68
CA PRO A 86 5.56 2.99 -1.52
C PRO A 86 5.06 3.68 -2.80
N LEU A 87 5.07 2.95 -3.92
CA LEU A 87 4.65 3.45 -5.22
C LEU A 87 3.48 2.62 -5.74
N TYR A 88 2.35 3.26 -6.05
CA TYR A 88 1.23 2.59 -6.73
C TYR A 88 1.54 2.33 -8.21
N THR A 89 2.51 3.05 -8.78
CA THR A 89 3.03 2.80 -10.12
C THR A 89 4.31 1.96 -10.02
N PRO A 90 4.26 0.64 -10.28
CA PRO A 90 5.41 -0.23 -10.15
C PRO A 90 6.39 -0.06 -11.31
N GLU A 91 7.67 -0.32 -11.06
CA GLU A 91 8.72 -0.29 -12.08
C GLU A 91 9.49 -1.61 -12.10
N CYS A 92 9.04 -2.60 -12.89
CA CYS A 92 9.69 -3.92 -12.94
C CYS A 92 11.06 -3.95 -13.65
N ARG A 93 11.48 -2.81 -14.24
CA ARG A 93 12.75 -2.59 -14.96
C ARG A 93 13.04 -3.51 -16.15
N GLN A 94 12.07 -4.31 -16.58
CA GLN A 94 12.25 -5.31 -17.64
C GLN A 94 11.16 -5.31 -18.71
N CYS A 95 10.00 -4.67 -18.46
CA CYS A 95 8.94 -4.60 -19.47
C CYS A 95 9.18 -3.46 -20.48
N LYS A 96 8.49 -3.52 -21.63
CA LYS A 96 8.59 -2.49 -22.68
C LYS A 96 8.34 -1.06 -22.19
N PHE A 97 7.50 -0.88 -21.17
CA PHE A 97 7.20 0.43 -20.60
C PHE A 97 8.36 0.96 -19.77
N CYS A 98 8.92 0.16 -18.86
CA CYS A 98 10.09 0.57 -18.08
C CYS A 98 11.36 0.77 -18.92
N LEU A 99 11.48 0.07 -20.06
CA LEU A 99 12.61 0.21 -20.97
C LEU A 99 12.44 1.35 -21.98
N SER A 100 11.24 1.94 -22.09
CA SER A 100 11.00 3.12 -22.90
C SER A 100 11.76 4.32 -22.33
N ARG A 101 12.42 5.09 -23.20
CA ARG A 101 13.03 6.39 -22.86
C ARG A 101 12.18 7.58 -23.32
N LYS A 102 10.93 7.30 -23.68
CA LYS A 102 9.89 8.26 -24.06
C LYS A 102 8.86 8.30 -22.96
#